data_AF-A0A7X8K3V7-F1
#
_entry.id   AF-A0A7X8K3V7-F1
#
_cell.length_a   1.000
_cell.length_b   1.000
_cell.length_c   1.000
_cell.angle_alpha   90.00
_cell.angle_beta   90.00
_cell.angle_gamma   90.00
#
_symmetry.space_group_name_H-M   'P 1'
#
loop_
_entity.id
_entity.type
_entity.pdbx_description
1 polymer ?
#
loop_
_entity_poly.entity_id
_entity_poly.type
_entity_poly.pdbx_seq_one_letter_code
_entity_poly.pdbx_strand_id
1 'polypeptide(L)'
;MANDLRIENKMRDRIVAALYREADEIISRAVTVNTANRQSKWETGLDNILTGPVTGYLIMLLLLGAAFWLTISGANYPSAMLAGLFSALEEKPLGLLVSIRAPEWLIGLFVLGLFRTVGWVVSVMLPPMAIFFPLFTLMEDLGYLPRVAFNLDYLFKKCGTHGKQALTMCMGFGCNAAGVTACRIIDSPRERLIATLTNNFVPCNGRFPTLILMASLFLAGSWGSFGVTLAVMAVVLTGIATTLAVSWLLSRTLLKGMAS
;
A
#
# COMPACT_ATOMS: atom_id res chain seq x y z
N MET A 1 17.62 -46.35 -12.02
CA MET A 1 16.96 -45.03 -12.21
C MET A 1 16.16 -44.55 -11.00
N ALA A 2 15.05 -45.18 -10.59
CA ALA A 2 14.30 -44.73 -9.39
C ALA A 2 15.06 -44.95 -8.06
N ASN A 3 15.93 -45.95 -7.99
CA ASN A 3 16.74 -46.23 -6.80
C ASN A 3 17.92 -45.26 -6.65
N ASP A 4 18.54 -44.83 -7.74
CA ASP A 4 19.65 -43.86 -7.74
C ASP A 4 19.21 -42.47 -7.26
N LEU A 5 18.05 -42.00 -7.75
CA LEU A 5 17.44 -40.73 -7.30
C LEU A 5 17.10 -40.73 -5.80
N ARG A 6 16.75 -41.90 -5.25
CA ARG A 6 16.41 -42.06 -3.82
C ARG A 6 17.65 -42.06 -2.93
N ILE A 7 18.79 -42.55 -3.45
CA ILE A 7 20.09 -42.52 -2.77
C ILE A 7 20.65 -41.11 -2.80
N GLU A 8 20.50 -40.40 -3.91
CA GLU A 8 20.96 -39.01 -4.07
C GLU A 8 20.22 -38.05 -3.13
N ASN A 9 18.89 -38.19 -3.00
CA ASN A 9 18.11 -37.40 -2.04
C ASN A 9 18.50 -37.71 -0.58
N LYS A 10 18.72 -39.00 -0.22
CA LYS A 10 19.18 -39.36 1.13
C LYS A 10 20.58 -38.82 1.45
N MET A 11 21.48 -38.77 0.47
CA MET A 11 22.79 -38.13 0.66
C MET A 11 22.66 -36.62 0.83
N ARG A 12 21.81 -35.97 0.02
CA ARG A 12 21.55 -34.53 0.11
C ARG A 12 20.97 -34.15 1.46
N ASP A 13 19.98 -34.90 1.94
CA ASP A 13 19.37 -34.70 3.26
C ASP A 13 20.39 -34.89 4.39
N ARG A 14 21.31 -35.85 4.27
CA ARG A 14 22.38 -36.07 5.25
C ARG A 14 23.42 -34.96 5.24
N ILE A 15 23.78 -34.44 4.07
CA ILE A 15 24.70 -33.30 3.94
C ILE A 15 24.08 -32.04 4.53
N VAL A 16 22.81 -31.78 4.23
CA VAL A 16 22.06 -30.66 4.81
C VAL A 16 21.96 -30.80 6.32
N ALA A 17 21.60 -31.99 6.83
CA ALA A 17 21.55 -32.24 8.27
C ALA A 17 22.90 -32.05 8.97
N ALA A 18 24.01 -32.46 8.33
CA ALA A 18 25.35 -32.24 8.86
C ALA A 18 25.72 -30.75 8.90
N LEU A 19 25.42 -29.99 7.84
CA LEU A 19 25.66 -28.54 7.78
C LEU A 19 24.86 -27.77 8.84
N TYR A 20 23.59 -28.11 9.03
CA TYR A 20 22.77 -27.51 10.09
C TYR A 20 23.30 -27.85 11.48
N ARG A 21 23.78 -29.07 11.68
CA ARG A 21 24.32 -29.52 12.98
C ARG A 21 25.66 -28.86 13.32
N GLU A 22 26.52 -28.67 12.32
CA GLU A 22 27.76 -27.91 12.46
C GLU A 22 27.47 -26.43 12.78
N ALA A 23 26.49 -25.84 12.08
CA ALA A 23 26.06 -24.47 12.36
C ALA A 23 25.49 -24.33 13.78
N ASP A 24 24.71 -25.31 14.26
CA ASP A 24 24.13 -25.31 15.62
C ASP A 24 25.21 -25.49 16.70
N GLU A 25 26.25 -26.30 16.45
CA GLU A 25 27.43 -26.39 17.32
C GLU A 25 28.22 -25.08 17.37
N ILE A 26 28.38 -24.39 16.24
CA ILE A 26 29.05 -23.08 16.19
C ILE A 26 28.21 -22.03 16.93
N ILE A 27 26.90 -21.99 16.71
CA ILE A 27 25.97 -21.07 17.36
C ILE A 27 25.98 -21.29 18.88
N SER A 28 25.89 -22.54 19.34
CA SER A 28 25.87 -22.85 20.77
C SER A 28 27.20 -22.53 21.49
N ARG A 29 28.33 -22.55 20.77
CA ARG A 29 29.64 -22.15 21.31
C ARG A 29 29.87 -20.64 21.27
N ALA A 30 29.36 -19.94 20.27
CA ALA A 30 29.61 -18.52 20.04
C ALA A 30 28.54 -17.59 20.64
N VAL A 31 27.31 -18.09 20.83
CA VAL A 31 26.17 -17.30 21.30
C VAL A 31 25.85 -17.69 22.74
N THR A 32 26.33 -16.90 23.69
CA THR A 32 25.82 -16.91 25.06
C THR A 32 24.46 -16.22 25.08
N VAL A 33 23.39 -17.00 25.04
CA VAL A 33 22.02 -16.47 25.18
C VAL A 33 21.86 -15.99 26.62
N ASN A 34 22.00 -14.68 26.83
CA ASN A 34 21.72 -14.07 28.11
C ASN A 34 20.20 -14.07 28.36
N THR A 35 19.70 -15.12 29.00
CA THR A 35 18.29 -15.27 29.40
C THR A 35 17.78 -14.20 30.37
N ALA A 36 18.66 -13.32 30.88
CA ALA A 36 18.24 -12.14 31.65
C ALA A 36 17.64 -11.04 30.77
N ASN A 37 17.91 -11.03 29.46
CA ASN A 37 17.21 -10.19 28.49
C ASN A 37 16.10 -10.98 27.81
N ARG A 38 15.31 -11.70 28.61
CA ARG A 38 14.02 -12.22 28.19
C ARG A 38 13.24 -11.00 27.72
N GLN A 39 13.03 -10.91 26.42
CA GLN A 39 12.07 -10.00 25.78
C GLN A 39 10.94 -9.73 26.76
N SER A 40 10.72 -8.45 27.03
CA SER A 40 9.78 -7.95 28.01
C SER A 40 8.49 -8.77 27.93
N LYS A 41 7.88 -9.17 29.06
CA LYS A 41 6.60 -9.93 29.04
C LYS A 41 5.52 -9.26 28.17
N TRP A 42 5.66 -7.95 27.93
CA TRP A 42 4.87 -7.17 26.98
C TRP A 42 5.10 -7.57 25.51
N GLU A 43 6.34 -7.80 25.09
CA GLU A 43 6.71 -8.23 23.73
C GLU A 43 6.19 -9.65 23.44
N THR A 44 6.29 -10.58 24.39
CA THR A 44 5.75 -11.95 24.21
C THR A 44 4.22 -11.99 24.19
N GLY A 45 3.55 -11.14 24.98
CA GLY A 45 2.08 -11.02 24.98
C GLY A 45 1.55 -10.38 23.71
N LEU A 46 2.25 -9.36 23.20
CA LEU A 46 1.95 -8.71 21.93
C LEU A 46 2.20 -9.69 20.76
N ASP A 47 3.28 -10.46 20.78
CA ASP A 47 3.51 -11.47 19.74
C ASP A 47 2.43 -12.55 19.73
N ASN A 48 1.94 -13.04 20.87
CA ASN A 48 0.86 -14.04 20.93
C ASN A 48 -0.48 -13.51 20.39
N ILE A 49 -0.78 -12.22 20.56
CA ILE A 49 -2.00 -11.62 20.01
C ILE A 49 -1.84 -11.33 18.50
N LEU A 50 -0.63 -10.95 18.06
CA LEU A 50 -0.29 -10.74 16.65
C LEU A 50 -0.14 -12.05 15.84
N THR A 51 0.18 -13.18 16.47
CA THR A 51 0.42 -14.47 15.78
C THR A 51 -0.75 -15.46 15.84
N GLY A 52 -1.85 -15.12 16.50
CA GLY A 52 -3.05 -15.96 16.44
C GLY A 52 -3.58 -16.06 15.00
N PRO A 53 -4.04 -17.24 14.54
CA PRO A 53 -4.37 -17.49 13.14
C PRO A 53 -5.51 -16.63 12.58
N VAL A 54 -6.42 -16.16 13.45
CA VAL A 54 -7.53 -15.28 13.09
C VAL A 54 -7.35 -13.87 13.66
N THR A 55 -6.83 -13.75 14.89
CA THR A 55 -6.56 -12.46 15.54
C THR A 55 -5.44 -11.69 14.84
N GLY A 56 -4.44 -12.39 14.31
CA GLY A 56 -3.36 -11.80 13.53
C GLY A 56 -3.88 -11.10 12.27
N TYR A 57 -4.76 -11.75 11.49
CA TYR A 57 -5.36 -11.11 10.30
C TYR A 57 -6.17 -9.86 10.68
N LEU A 58 -6.99 -9.94 11.74
CA LEU A 58 -7.85 -8.84 12.16
C LEU A 58 -7.04 -7.65 12.71
N ILE A 59 -6.08 -7.90 13.59
CA ILE A 59 -5.19 -6.88 14.14
C ILE A 59 -4.34 -6.24 13.06
N MET A 60 -3.88 -7.05 12.10
CA MET A 60 -3.16 -6.53 10.95
C MET A 60 -4.07 -5.58 10.15
N LEU A 61 -5.23 -6.04 9.68
CA LEU A 61 -6.15 -5.18 8.93
C LEU A 61 -6.52 -3.89 9.70
N LEU A 62 -6.74 -4.00 11.01
CA LEU A 62 -7.09 -2.88 11.87
C LEU A 62 -5.94 -1.88 11.99
N LEU A 63 -4.68 -2.34 12.14
CA LEU A 63 -3.52 -1.46 12.23
C LEU A 63 -3.26 -0.72 10.91
N LEU A 64 -3.39 -1.41 9.78
CA LEU A 64 -3.31 -0.78 8.46
C LEU A 64 -4.46 0.22 8.26
N GLY A 65 -5.68 -0.15 8.66
CA GLY A 65 -6.85 0.73 8.64
C GLY A 65 -6.69 1.96 9.53
N ALA A 66 -6.10 1.79 10.72
CA ALA A 66 -5.79 2.88 11.64
C ALA A 66 -4.72 3.82 11.04
N ALA A 67 -3.70 3.28 10.36
CA ALA A 67 -2.72 4.08 9.66
C ALA A 67 -3.33 4.92 8.54
N PHE A 68 -4.24 4.32 7.74
CA PHE A 68 -5.01 5.06 6.73
C PHE A 68 -5.91 6.12 7.33
N TRP A 69 -6.64 5.77 8.40
CA TRP A 69 -7.52 6.70 9.11
C TRP A 69 -6.74 7.89 9.66
N LEU A 70 -5.61 7.63 10.34
CA LEU A 70 -4.73 8.65 10.87
C LEU A 70 -4.17 9.53 9.76
N THR A 71 -3.78 8.94 8.63
CA THR A 71 -3.30 9.68 7.46
C THR A 71 -4.38 10.61 6.91
N ILE A 72 -5.60 10.11 6.68
CA ILE A 72 -6.70 10.90 6.09
C ILE A 72 -7.15 12.00 7.06
N SER A 73 -7.44 11.63 8.31
CA SER A 73 -7.89 12.58 9.33
C SER A 73 -6.80 13.61 9.66
N GLY A 74 -5.56 13.16 9.76
CA GLY A 74 -4.40 14.01 10.04
C GLY A 74 -4.06 14.94 8.88
N ALA A 75 -4.22 14.49 7.64
CA ALA A 75 -3.93 15.30 6.46
C ALA A 75 -4.95 16.41 6.20
N ASN A 76 -6.19 16.29 6.65
CA ASN A 76 -7.22 17.32 6.45
C ASN A 76 -6.81 18.69 7.03
N TYR A 77 -6.14 18.70 8.18
CA TYR A 77 -5.70 19.93 8.84
C TYR A 77 -4.63 20.70 8.04
N PRO A 78 -3.45 20.11 7.71
CA PRO A 78 -2.46 20.77 6.87
C PRO A 78 -2.97 21.04 5.45
N SER A 79 -3.87 20.22 4.91
CA SER A 79 -4.48 20.47 3.60
C SER A 79 -5.32 21.75 3.60
N ALA A 80 -6.14 21.96 4.64
CA ALA A 80 -6.94 23.17 4.78
C ALA A 80 -6.05 24.42 4.99
N MET A 81 -4.99 24.29 5.79
CA MET A 81 -4.02 25.38 6.01
C MET A 81 -3.32 25.77 4.71
N LEU A 82 -2.84 24.80 3.93
CA LEU A 82 -2.22 25.06 2.62
C LEU A 82 -3.22 25.65 1.63
N ALA A 83 -4.44 25.13 1.57
CA ALA A 83 -5.48 25.67 0.68
C ALA A 83 -5.78 27.14 1.01
N GLY A 84 -5.84 27.50 2.29
CA GLY A 84 -5.99 28.89 2.73
C GLY A 84 -4.78 29.76 2.35
N LEU A 85 -3.56 29.26 2.53
CA LEU A 85 -2.32 29.97 2.15
C LEU A 85 -2.24 30.21 0.64
N PHE A 86 -2.53 29.20 -0.19
CA PHE A 86 -2.54 29.34 -1.64
C PHE A 86 -3.65 30.29 -2.10
N SER A 87 -4.83 30.24 -1.49
CA SER A 87 -5.91 31.18 -1.79
C SER A 87 -5.53 32.62 -1.44
N ALA A 88 -4.86 32.86 -0.30
CA ALA A 88 -4.35 34.19 0.06
C ALA A 88 -3.20 34.65 -0.84
N LEU A 89 -2.35 33.73 -1.30
CA LEU A 89 -1.29 34.04 -2.26
C LEU A 89 -1.85 34.34 -3.66
N GLU A 90 -3.02 33.81 -4.03
CA GLU A 90 -3.67 34.03 -5.33
C GLU A 90 -4.01 35.51 -5.56
N GLU A 91 -4.29 36.27 -4.51
CA GLU A 91 -4.62 37.70 -4.59
C GLU A 91 -3.45 38.55 -5.11
N LYS A 92 -2.20 38.14 -4.85
CA LYS A 92 -0.99 38.87 -5.29
C LYS A 92 -0.77 38.85 -6.81
N PRO A 93 -0.70 37.68 -7.49
CA PRO A 93 -0.58 37.63 -8.95
C PRO A 93 -1.82 38.21 -9.63
N LEU A 94 -3.02 38.05 -9.03
CA LEU A 94 -4.23 38.69 -9.54
C LEU A 94 -4.09 40.22 -9.54
N GLY A 95 -3.68 40.82 -8.41
CA GLY A 95 -3.46 42.27 -8.29
C GLY A 95 -2.38 42.79 -9.23
N LEU A 96 -1.29 42.04 -9.43
CA LEU A 96 -0.22 42.41 -10.37
C LEU A 96 -0.71 42.42 -11.82
N LEU A 97 -1.38 41.36 -12.29
CA LEU A 97 -1.84 41.29 -13.68
C LEU A 97 -2.95 42.31 -13.98
N VAL A 98 -3.82 42.57 -13.00
CA VAL A 98 -4.85 43.63 -13.12
C VAL A 98 -4.19 45.01 -13.20
N SER A 99 -3.13 45.27 -12.41
CA SER A 99 -2.42 46.56 -12.46
C SER A 99 -1.72 46.83 -13.80
N ILE A 100 -1.29 45.76 -14.50
CA ILE A 100 -0.65 45.83 -15.83
C ILE A 100 -1.71 45.90 -16.96
N ARG A 101 -3.01 45.87 -16.65
CA ARG A 101 -4.12 45.75 -17.63
C ARG A 101 -3.92 44.57 -18.57
N ALA A 102 -3.48 43.43 -18.03
CA ALA A 102 -3.39 42.21 -18.80
C ALA A 102 -4.78 41.78 -19.32
N PRO A 103 -4.87 41.20 -20.52
CA PRO A 103 -6.14 40.75 -21.07
C PRO A 103 -6.73 39.60 -20.24
N GLU A 104 -8.06 39.54 -20.13
CA GLU A 104 -8.78 38.62 -19.24
C GLU A 104 -8.44 37.14 -19.45
N TRP A 105 -8.19 36.73 -20.71
CA TRP A 105 -7.82 35.35 -21.03
C TRP A 105 -6.47 34.94 -20.41
N LEU A 106 -5.54 35.90 -20.28
CA LEU A 106 -4.22 35.65 -19.69
C LEU A 106 -4.32 35.50 -18.17
N ILE A 107 -5.14 36.34 -17.53
CA ILE A 107 -5.44 36.26 -16.09
C ILE A 107 -6.14 34.94 -15.77
N GLY A 108 -7.15 34.58 -16.58
CA GLY A 108 -7.87 33.32 -16.44
C GLY A 108 -6.97 32.10 -16.58
N LEU A 109 -6.07 32.09 -17.56
CA LEU A 109 -5.16 30.97 -17.77
C LEU A 109 -4.11 30.83 -16.65
N PHE A 110 -3.44 31.93 -16.28
CA PHE A 110 -2.32 31.87 -15.33
C PHE A 110 -2.77 31.81 -13.87
N VAL A 111 -3.75 32.62 -13.48
CA VAL A 111 -4.16 32.73 -12.07
C VAL A 111 -5.25 31.69 -11.78
N LEU A 112 -6.39 31.78 -12.45
CA LEU A 112 -7.53 30.88 -12.19
C LEU A 112 -7.30 29.46 -12.70
N GLY A 113 -6.48 29.29 -13.74
CA GLY A 113 -6.08 28.00 -14.30
C GLY A 113 -4.86 27.44 -13.58
N LEU A 114 -3.67 27.87 -13.99
CA LEU A 114 -2.41 27.25 -13.55
C LEU A 114 -2.16 27.41 -12.04
N PHE A 115 -2.22 28.62 -11.51
CA PHE A 115 -1.91 28.86 -10.09
C PHE A 115 -2.91 28.15 -9.17
N ARG A 116 -4.20 28.30 -9.44
CA ARG A 116 -5.25 27.67 -8.63
C ARG A 116 -5.22 26.14 -8.69
N THR A 117 -5.00 25.56 -9.87
CA THR A 117 -4.90 24.10 -10.01
C THR A 117 -3.66 23.55 -9.32
N VAL A 118 -2.50 24.20 -9.47
CA VAL A 118 -1.26 23.80 -8.76
C VAL A 118 -1.44 23.93 -7.25
N GLY A 119 -1.99 25.05 -6.78
CA GLY A 119 -2.28 25.26 -5.37
C GLY A 119 -3.21 24.19 -4.79
N TRP A 120 -4.26 23.82 -5.54
CA TRP A 120 -5.17 22.74 -5.15
C TRP A 120 -4.48 21.37 -5.11
N VAL A 121 -3.73 21.00 -6.15
CA VAL A 121 -3.00 19.72 -6.20
C VAL A 121 -2.01 19.62 -5.05
N VAL A 122 -1.22 20.66 -4.81
CA VAL A 122 -0.24 20.69 -3.71
C VAL A 122 -0.95 20.61 -2.36
N SER A 123 -2.02 21.37 -2.16
CA SER A 123 -2.73 21.39 -0.88
C SER A 123 -3.39 20.05 -0.55
N VAL A 124 -3.93 19.34 -1.54
CA VAL A 124 -4.69 18.10 -1.31
C VAL A 124 -3.80 16.84 -1.38
N MET A 125 -2.81 16.79 -2.28
CA MET A 125 -2.01 15.57 -2.49
C MET A 125 -0.78 15.47 -1.59
N LEU A 126 -0.15 16.59 -1.24
CA LEU A 126 1.12 16.59 -0.50
C LEU A 126 0.95 16.12 0.95
N PRO A 127 -0.04 16.61 1.74
CA PRO A 127 -0.11 16.27 3.15
C PRO A 127 -0.40 14.79 3.46
N PRO A 128 -1.34 14.11 2.77
CA PRO A 128 -1.53 12.67 2.97
C PRO A 128 -0.26 11.87 2.68
N MET A 129 0.48 12.21 1.62
CA MET A 129 1.75 11.53 1.28
C MET A 129 2.82 11.77 2.35
N ALA A 130 2.95 13.01 2.82
CA ALA A 130 3.93 13.37 3.84
C ALA A 130 3.70 12.66 5.18
N ILE A 131 2.45 12.29 5.51
CA ILE A 131 2.12 11.54 6.72
C ILE A 131 2.18 10.03 6.47
N PHE A 132 1.69 9.56 5.32
CA PHE A 132 1.58 8.14 4.99
C PHE A 132 2.94 7.47 4.91
N PHE A 133 3.93 8.07 4.23
CA PHE A 133 5.22 7.41 4.03
C PHE A 133 6.02 7.21 5.33
N PRO A 134 6.19 8.22 6.21
CA PRO A 134 6.85 8.00 7.50
C PRO A 134 6.15 6.94 8.35
N LEU A 135 4.82 6.92 8.35
CA LEU A 135 4.05 5.93 9.08
C LEU A 135 4.22 4.52 8.48
N PHE A 136 4.23 4.42 7.16
CA PHE A 136 4.50 3.17 6.45
C PHE A 136 5.91 2.65 6.70
N THR A 137 6.93 3.52 6.66
CA THR A 137 8.31 3.18 7.01
C THR A 137 8.42 2.71 8.46
N LEU A 138 7.74 3.39 9.40
CA LEU A 138 7.69 2.94 10.80
C LEU A 138 7.08 1.52 10.91
N MET A 139 6.01 1.25 10.16
CA MET A 139 5.40 -0.09 10.10
C MET A 139 6.33 -1.13 9.44
N GLU A 140 7.20 -0.71 8.53
CA GLU A 140 8.19 -1.57 7.88
C GLU A 140 9.31 -1.93 8.86
N ASP A 141 9.84 -0.95 9.58
CA ASP A 141 10.89 -1.10 10.58
C ASP A 141 10.45 -1.95 11.79
N LEU A 142 9.16 -1.86 12.16
CA LEU A 142 8.56 -2.74 13.18
C LEU A 142 8.38 -4.19 12.70
N GLY A 143 8.73 -4.51 11.45
CA GLY A 143 8.61 -5.85 10.88
C GLY A 143 7.16 -6.29 10.64
N TYR A 144 6.21 -5.35 10.68
CA TYR A 144 4.78 -5.63 10.50
C TYR A 144 4.46 -5.94 9.03
N LEU A 145 4.99 -5.16 8.07
CA LEU A 145 4.77 -5.35 6.63
C LEU A 145 5.24 -6.73 6.12
N PRO A 146 6.41 -7.25 6.51
CA PRO A 146 6.80 -8.63 6.23
C PRO A 146 5.81 -9.69 6.75
N ARG A 147 5.25 -9.51 7.95
CA ARG A 147 4.25 -10.42 8.53
C ARG A 147 2.95 -10.40 7.73
N VAL A 148 2.48 -9.22 7.32
CA VAL A 148 1.31 -9.04 6.43
C VAL A 148 1.51 -9.77 5.11
N ALA A 149 2.68 -9.59 4.49
CA ALA A 149 3.04 -10.20 3.22
C ALA A 149 2.97 -11.72 3.27
N PHE A 150 3.52 -12.32 4.33
CA PHE A 150 3.49 -13.75 4.55
C PHE A 150 2.07 -14.29 4.73
N ASN A 151 1.24 -13.58 5.49
CA ASN A 151 -0.15 -13.99 5.72
C ASN A 151 -1.01 -13.91 4.44
N LEU A 152 -0.78 -12.89 3.60
CA LEU A 152 -1.46 -12.72 2.32
C LEU A 152 -0.87 -13.60 1.20
N ASP A 153 0.33 -14.17 1.39
CA ASP A 153 1.01 -14.98 0.38
C ASP A 153 0.15 -16.13 -0.13
N TYR A 154 -0.62 -16.80 0.75
CA TYR A 154 -1.53 -17.87 0.35
C TYR A 154 -2.59 -17.42 -0.66
N LEU A 155 -3.13 -16.20 -0.51
CA LEU A 155 -4.16 -15.65 -1.38
C LEU A 155 -3.58 -15.27 -2.75
N PHE A 156 -2.39 -14.67 -2.76
CA PHE A 156 -1.67 -14.31 -3.99
C PHE A 156 -1.14 -15.53 -4.73
N LYS A 157 -0.66 -16.54 -4.01
CA LYS A 157 -0.20 -17.81 -4.59
C LYS A 157 -1.32 -18.55 -5.33
N LYS A 158 -2.57 -18.50 -4.83
CA LYS A 158 -3.75 -18.99 -5.58
C LYS A 158 -3.99 -18.22 -6.88
N CYS A 159 -3.66 -16.93 -6.89
CA CYS A 159 -3.74 -16.07 -8.07
C CYS A 159 -2.54 -16.19 -9.00
N GLY A 160 -1.51 -16.98 -8.63
CA GLY A 160 -0.29 -17.18 -9.42
C GLY A 160 0.70 -16.02 -9.31
N THR A 161 0.73 -15.34 -8.17
CA THR A 161 1.64 -14.23 -7.87
C THR A 161 2.25 -14.36 -6.47
N HIS A 162 3.25 -13.53 -6.16
CA HIS A 162 4.00 -13.57 -4.90
C HIS A 162 3.41 -12.64 -3.83
N GLY A 163 3.48 -13.01 -2.56
CA GLY A 163 3.10 -12.17 -1.41
C GLY A 163 3.76 -10.79 -1.35
N LYS A 164 4.89 -10.53 -2.03
CA LYS A 164 5.43 -9.16 -2.16
C LYS A 164 4.46 -8.21 -2.87
N GLN A 165 3.59 -8.73 -3.75
CA GLN A 165 2.54 -7.95 -4.38
C GLN A 165 1.59 -7.32 -3.35
N ALA A 166 1.33 -8.02 -2.23
CA ALA A 166 0.49 -7.52 -1.16
C ALA A 166 0.97 -6.16 -0.62
N LEU A 167 2.28 -6.02 -0.35
CA LEU A 167 2.86 -4.76 0.12
C LEU A 167 2.64 -3.64 -0.90
N THR A 168 2.91 -3.93 -2.18
CA THR A 168 2.81 -2.92 -3.25
C THR A 168 1.37 -2.45 -3.45
N MET A 169 0.38 -3.32 -3.23
CA MET A 169 -1.03 -3.00 -3.30
C MET A 169 -1.51 -2.21 -2.07
N CYS A 170 -1.06 -2.56 -0.87
CA CYS A 170 -1.30 -1.76 0.33
C CYS A 170 -0.77 -0.33 0.16
N MET A 171 0.43 -0.17 -0.43
CA MET A 171 0.98 1.15 -0.74
C MET A 171 0.18 1.87 -1.85
N GLY A 172 -0.35 1.13 -2.83
CA GLY A 172 -1.19 1.65 -3.91
C GLY A 172 -2.51 2.26 -3.46
N PHE A 173 -3.11 1.74 -2.39
CA PHE A 173 -4.29 2.34 -1.75
C PHE A 173 -4.04 3.76 -1.23
N GLY A 174 -2.82 4.04 -0.75
CA GLY A 174 -2.39 5.39 -0.42
C GLY A 174 -2.17 6.19 -1.69
N CYS A 175 -1.16 5.80 -2.47
CA CYS A 175 -0.85 6.39 -3.76
C CYS A 175 -0.44 5.34 -4.77
N ASN A 176 -1.20 5.26 -5.86
CA ASN A 176 -0.95 4.32 -6.94
C ASN A 176 0.43 4.54 -7.59
N ALA A 177 0.90 5.80 -7.73
CA ALA A 177 2.23 6.07 -8.27
C ALA A 177 3.33 5.44 -7.40
N ALA A 178 3.22 5.60 -6.08
CA ALA A 178 4.15 5.02 -5.13
C ALA A 178 4.07 3.49 -5.12
N GLY A 179 2.85 2.93 -5.13
CA GLY A 179 2.63 1.49 -5.24
C GLY A 179 3.24 0.89 -6.51
N VAL A 180 3.08 1.54 -7.67
CA VAL A 180 3.70 1.11 -8.94
C VAL A 180 5.22 1.16 -8.85
N THR A 181 5.80 2.23 -8.28
CA THR A 181 7.25 2.29 -8.09
C THR A 181 7.78 1.22 -7.13
N ALA A 182 6.97 0.83 -6.13
CA ALA A 182 7.30 -0.23 -5.19
C ALA A 182 7.30 -1.62 -5.83
N CYS A 183 6.64 -1.83 -6.98
CA CYS A 183 6.70 -3.11 -7.71
C CYS A 183 8.13 -3.52 -8.09
N ARG A 184 9.12 -2.62 -8.03
CA ARG A 184 10.55 -2.94 -8.22
C ARG A 184 11.12 -3.95 -7.22
N ILE A 185 10.48 -4.18 -6.07
CA ILE A 185 10.90 -5.18 -5.07
C ILE A 185 10.62 -6.64 -5.49
N ILE A 186 9.82 -6.82 -6.55
CA ILE A 186 9.45 -8.12 -7.09
C ILE A 186 10.52 -8.54 -8.11
N ASP A 187 11.18 -9.66 -7.83
CA ASP A 187 12.33 -10.13 -8.62
C ASP A 187 11.89 -10.65 -9.99
N SER A 188 10.77 -11.37 -10.03
CA SER A 188 10.29 -11.96 -11.27
C SER A 188 9.67 -10.86 -12.17
N PRO A 189 10.13 -10.72 -13.43
CA PRO A 189 9.64 -9.67 -14.33
C PRO A 189 8.16 -9.87 -14.66
N ARG A 190 7.70 -11.13 -14.67
CA ARG A 190 6.30 -11.52 -14.87
C ARG A 190 5.40 -11.00 -13.75
N GLU A 191 5.72 -11.33 -12.50
CA GLU A 191 4.86 -10.92 -11.37
C GLU A 191 4.94 -9.41 -11.15
N ARG A 192 6.10 -8.80 -11.42
CA ARG A 192 6.27 -7.35 -11.39
C ARG A 192 5.33 -6.64 -12.37
N LEU A 193 5.17 -7.17 -13.58
CA LEU A 193 4.24 -6.62 -14.57
C LEU A 193 2.79 -6.78 -14.10
N ILE A 194 2.42 -7.95 -13.56
CA ILE A 194 1.09 -8.18 -13.01
C ILE A 194 0.82 -7.19 -11.86
N ALA A 195 1.75 -7.05 -10.92
CA ALA A 195 1.63 -6.11 -9.80
C ALA A 195 1.48 -4.65 -10.28
N THR A 196 2.27 -4.24 -11.28
CA THR A 196 2.20 -2.89 -11.86
C THR A 196 0.84 -2.61 -12.50
N LEU A 197 0.33 -3.55 -13.30
CA LEU A 197 -0.97 -3.39 -13.97
C LEU A 197 -2.13 -3.43 -12.97
N THR A 198 -2.05 -4.32 -11.99
CA THR A 198 -3.11 -4.52 -11.00
C THR A 198 -3.23 -3.35 -10.04
N ASN A 199 -2.12 -2.70 -9.66
CA ASN A 199 -2.16 -1.51 -8.80
C ASN A 199 -3.04 -0.38 -9.37
N ASN A 200 -3.15 -0.28 -10.70
CA ASN A 200 -3.96 0.74 -11.36
C ASN A 200 -5.48 0.60 -11.12
N PHE A 201 -5.95 -0.60 -10.77
CA PHE A 201 -7.36 -0.86 -10.47
C PHE A 201 -7.72 -0.54 -9.01
N VAL A 202 -6.73 -0.32 -8.15
CA VAL A 202 -6.95 0.06 -6.76
C VAL A 202 -7.35 1.54 -6.69
N PRO A 203 -8.45 1.90 -5.98
CA PRO A 203 -8.76 3.30 -5.72
C PRO A 203 -7.74 3.87 -4.73
N CYS A 204 -6.98 4.89 -5.17
CA CYS A 204 -6.05 5.62 -4.32
C CYS A 204 -6.71 6.86 -3.69
N ASN A 205 -6.02 7.50 -2.74
CA ASN A 205 -6.50 8.69 -2.03
C ASN A 205 -7.11 9.75 -2.98
N GLY A 206 -6.43 10.04 -4.09
CA GLY A 206 -6.88 11.04 -5.06
C GLY A 206 -8.14 10.70 -5.87
N ARG A 207 -8.58 9.43 -5.87
CA ARG A 207 -9.83 9.03 -6.54
C ARG A 207 -11.06 9.16 -5.64
N PHE A 208 -10.90 9.09 -4.31
CA PHE A 208 -12.03 9.17 -3.39
C PHE A 208 -12.87 10.44 -3.53
N PRO A 209 -12.31 11.66 -3.69
CA PRO A 209 -13.13 12.87 -3.88
C PRO A 209 -14.07 12.77 -5.09
N THR A 210 -13.57 12.24 -6.21
CA THR A 210 -14.39 12.06 -7.42
C THR A 210 -15.46 10.99 -7.24
N LEU A 211 -15.15 9.89 -6.53
CA LEU A 211 -16.10 8.84 -6.23
C LEU A 211 -17.20 9.33 -5.28
N ILE A 212 -16.84 10.09 -4.25
CA ILE A 212 -17.78 10.68 -3.29
C ILE A 212 -18.68 11.69 -4.01
N LEU A 213 -18.13 12.53 -4.88
CA LEU A 213 -18.90 13.52 -5.63
C LEU A 213 -19.86 12.86 -6.64
N MET A 214 -19.43 11.82 -7.35
CA MET A 214 -20.33 11.06 -8.22
C MET A 214 -21.41 10.35 -7.41
N ALA A 215 -21.05 9.68 -6.32
CA ALA A 215 -22.00 9.02 -5.46
C ALA A 215 -23.03 10.00 -4.85
N SER A 216 -22.60 11.18 -4.43
CA SER A 216 -23.50 12.21 -3.90
C SER A 216 -24.45 12.73 -4.97
N LEU A 217 -23.99 12.98 -6.20
CA LEU A 217 -24.86 13.43 -7.29
C LEU A 217 -25.98 12.43 -7.62
N PHE A 218 -25.71 11.13 -7.59
CA PHE A 218 -26.70 10.11 -7.95
C PHE A 218 -27.57 9.62 -6.77
N LEU A 219 -27.04 9.61 -5.55
CA LEU A 219 -27.67 8.94 -4.39
C LEU A 219 -28.10 9.88 -3.26
N ALA A 220 -27.65 11.14 -3.24
CA ALA A 220 -28.00 12.06 -2.16
C ALA A 220 -29.51 12.34 -2.07
N GLY A 221 -30.24 12.22 -3.18
CA GLY A 221 -31.70 12.44 -3.21
C GLY A 221 -32.54 11.27 -2.69
N SER A 222 -32.03 10.04 -2.69
CA SER A 222 -32.83 8.84 -2.45
C SER A 222 -32.47 8.08 -1.17
N TRP A 223 -31.18 8.03 -0.81
CA TRP A 223 -30.66 7.25 0.34
C TRP A 223 -29.83 8.09 1.32
N GLY A 224 -29.75 9.41 1.07
CA GLY A 224 -29.01 10.36 1.91
C GLY A 224 -27.52 10.01 2.08
N SER A 225 -26.94 10.43 3.22
CA SER A 225 -25.52 10.17 3.55
C SER A 225 -25.18 8.67 3.58
N PHE A 226 -26.10 7.84 4.06
CA PHE A 226 -25.89 6.38 4.14
C PHE A 226 -25.74 5.74 2.76
N GLY A 227 -26.53 6.15 1.77
CA GLY A 227 -26.41 5.67 0.39
C GLY A 227 -25.07 6.01 -0.25
N VAL A 228 -24.55 7.22 0.02
CA VAL A 228 -23.24 7.66 -0.48
C VAL A 228 -22.12 6.80 0.12
N THR A 229 -22.13 6.56 1.43
CA THR A 229 -21.14 5.68 2.07
C THR A 229 -21.20 4.26 1.53
N LEU A 230 -22.41 3.71 1.37
CA LEU A 230 -22.60 2.35 0.84
C LEU A 230 -22.07 2.22 -0.60
N ALA A 231 -22.33 3.22 -1.45
CA ALA A 231 -21.85 3.24 -2.82
C ALA A 231 -20.33 3.34 -2.91
N VAL A 232 -19.71 4.22 -2.11
CA VAL A 232 -18.24 4.32 -2.06
C VAL A 232 -17.62 2.99 -1.59
N MET A 233 -18.19 2.37 -0.55
CA MET A 233 -17.75 1.05 -0.08
C MET A 233 -17.91 -0.03 -1.16
N ALA A 234 -19.04 -0.05 -1.88
CA ALA A 234 -19.26 -0.98 -2.98
C ALA A 234 -18.23 -0.80 -4.10
N VAL A 235 -17.88 0.45 -4.45
CA VAL A 235 -16.84 0.74 -5.45
C VAL A 235 -15.47 0.25 -4.98
N VAL A 236 -15.10 0.47 -3.71
CA VAL A 236 -13.82 0.00 -3.16
C VAL A 236 -13.75 -1.53 -3.19
N LEU A 237 -14.80 -2.22 -2.75
CA LEU A 237 -14.87 -3.68 -2.79
C LEU A 237 -14.81 -4.22 -4.21
N THR A 238 -15.50 -3.57 -5.15
CA THR A 238 -15.44 -3.91 -6.58
C THR A 238 -14.05 -3.67 -7.15
N GLY A 239 -13.35 -2.61 -6.73
CA GLY A 239 -11.95 -2.34 -7.07
C GLY A 239 -11.03 -3.47 -6.61
N ILE A 240 -11.15 -3.91 -5.35
CA ILE A 240 -10.38 -5.05 -4.83
C ILE A 240 -10.68 -6.32 -5.64
N ALA A 241 -11.96 -6.62 -5.85
CA ALA A 241 -12.39 -7.82 -6.57
C ALA A 241 -11.89 -7.83 -8.02
N THR A 242 -12.02 -6.71 -8.73
CA THR A 242 -11.49 -6.57 -10.10
C THR A 242 -9.98 -6.71 -10.13
N THR A 243 -9.27 -6.18 -9.13
CA THR A 243 -7.82 -6.31 -9.07
C THR A 243 -7.35 -7.76 -8.89
N LEU A 244 -8.04 -8.52 -8.04
CA LEU A 244 -7.79 -9.95 -7.87
C LEU A 244 -8.17 -10.74 -9.13
N ALA A 245 -9.30 -10.41 -9.76
CA ALA A 245 -9.74 -11.05 -10.99
C ALA A 245 -8.77 -10.80 -12.15
N VAL A 246 -8.29 -9.58 -12.32
CA VAL A 246 -7.28 -9.20 -13.32
C VAL A 246 -5.95 -9.90 -13.03
N SER A 247 -5.50 -9.94 -11.77
CA SER A 247 -4.29 -10.68 -11.38
C SER A 247 -4.36 -12.14 -11.79
N TRP A 248 -5.49 -12.79 -11.49
CA TRP A 248 -5.75 -14.19 -11.83
C TRP A 248 -5.89 -14.43 -13.33
N LEU A 249 -6.55 -13.51 -14.05
CA LEU A 249 -6.71 -13.60 -15.50
C LEU A 249 -5.35 -13.48 -16.20
N LEU A 250 -4.56 -12.45 -15.86
CA LEU A 250 -3.24 -12.22 -16.47
C LEU A 250 -2.26 -13.36 -16.15
N SER A 251 -2.30 -13.91 -14.94
CA SER A 251 -1.44 -15.03 -14.58
C SER A 251 -1.78 -16.29 -15.39
N ARG A 252 -3.04 -16.49 -15.79
CA ARG A 252 -3.49 -17.67 -16.57
C ARG A 252 -3.54 -17.49 -18.08
N THR A 253 -3.62 -16.28 -18.61
CA THR A 253 -3.76 -16.03 -20.06
C THR A 253 -2.48 -15.49 -20.68
N LEU A 254 -2.17 -14.21 -20.42
CA LEU A 254 -1.18 -13.44 -21.18
C LEU A 254 0.27 -13.75 -20.82
N LEU A 255 0.55 -14.22 -19.60
CA LEU A 255 1.91 -14.43 -19.10
C LEU A 255 2.27 -15.90 -18.86
N LYS A 256 1.56 -16.85 -19.46
CA LYS A 256 1.95 -18.26 -19.43
C LYS A 256 3.33 -18.43 -20.07
N GLY A 257 4.33 -18.85 -19.28
CA GLY A 257 5.61 -19.34 -19.78
C GLY A 257 6.84 -18.47 -19.53
N MET A 258 6.72 -17.27 -18.93
CA MET A 258 7.93 -16.57 -18.45
C MET A 258 8.38 -17.18 -17.14
N ALA A 259 9.63 -17.65 -17.12
CA ALA A 259 10.26 -18.31 -15.98
C ALA A 259 10.23 -17.39 -14.75
N SER A 260 9.70 -17.94 -13.66
CA SER A 260 9.80 -17.42 -12.29
C SER A 260 11.23 -17.55 -11.79
#